data_AF-A0A8J7C0M6-F1
#
_entry.id   AF-A0A8J7C0M6-F1
#
_cell.length_a   1.000
_cell.length_b   1.000
_cell.length_c   1.000
_cell.angle_alpha   90.00
_cell.angle_beta   90.00
_cell.angle_gamma   90.00
#
_symmetry.space_group_name_H-M   'P 1'
#
loop_
_entity.id
_entity.type
_entity.pdbx_description
1 polymer ?
#
loop_
_entity_poly.entity_id
_entity_poly.type
_entity_poly.pdbx_seq_one_letter_code
_entity_poly.pdbx_strand_id
1 'polypeptide(L)'
;MIRRVFQVAVLAVLLSCQAAPQAFLTIAGWSPEGEPSTYDAAGLWELINGAADVFLSYGFETVTVQKFSAGNVTASIAVYDMGRPLNAFGIYRTEAPADESALPVGTEAVVSPPYQCLLLKDRYYVKVEAYEGDIDQATGESLVAAIADALPGSSGLPPEFAVLPADRMVAGSAQYTREALYGLAELNESVHAAYTDDTGSEYQAFVLLQTGEITA
;
A
#
# COMPACT_ATOMS: atom_id res chain seq x y z
N MET A 1 54.87 -60.94 3.23
CA MET A 1 54.56 -59.59 3.74
C MET A 1 53.47 -58.98 2.87
N ILE A 2 52.23 -58.93 3.36
CA ILE A 2 51.06 -58.38 2.65
C ILE A 2 50.70 -57.06 3.30
N ARG A 3 50.79 -55.96 2.56
CA ARG A 3 50.55 -54.59 3.03
C ARG A 3 49.11 -54.22 2.69
N ARG A 4 48.20 -54.23 3.68
CA ARG A 4 46.81 -53.79 3.52
C ARG A 4 46.76 -52.26 3.54
N VAL A 5 46.32 -51.66 2.43
CA VAL A 5 46.03 -50.23 2.33
C VAL A 5 44.60 -50.03 2.81
N PHE A 6 44.42 -49.31 3.93
CA PHE A 6 43.11 -48.84 4.39
C PHE A 6 42.80 -47.53 3.66
N GLN A 7 41.82 -47.55 2.75
CA GLN A 7 41.21 -46.33 2.22
C GLN A 7 40.21 -45.80 3.25
N VAL A 8 40.49 -44.61 3.80
CA VAL A 8 39.52 -43.83 4.57
C VAL A 8 38.70 -43.04 3.56
N ALA A 9 37.42 -43.37 3.42
CA ALA A 9 36.47 -42.58 2.67
C ALA A 9 35.99 -41.41 3.54
N VAL A 10 36.34 -40.18 3.16
CA VAL A 10 35.81 -38.96 3.78
C VAL A 10 34.48 -38.65 3.10
N LEU A 11 33.38 -38.87 3.82
CA LEU A 11 32.04 -38.54 3.38
C LEU A 11 31.80 -37.04 3.64
N ALA A 12 31.90 -36.21 2.60
CA ALA A 12 31.57 -34.80 2.68
C ALA A 12 30.04 -34.63 2.71
N VAL A 13 29.48 -34.34 3.88
CA VAL A 13 28.07 -33.96 4.03
C VAL A 13 27.95 -32.50 3.60
N LEU A 14 27.40 -32.27 2.41
CA LEU A 14 26.97 -30.94 1.98
C LEU A 14 25.73 -30.56 2.80
N LEU A 15 25.93 -29.88 3.93
CA LEU A 15 24.83 -29.16 4.58
C LEU A 15 24.46 -27.99 3.67
N SER A 16 23.43 -28.18 2.84
CA SER A 16 22.73 -27.07 2.21
C SER A 16 22.05 -26.26 3.31
N CYS A 17 22.73 -25.22 3.79
CA CYS A 17 22.11 -24.21 4.63
C CYS A 17 21.14 -23.42 3.74
N GLN A 18 19.88 -23.84 3.68
CA GLN A 18 18.84 -22.99 3.14
C GLN A 18 18.62 -21.89 4.18
N ALA A 19 19.03 -20.66 3.86
CA ALA A 19 18.70 -19.51 4.68
C ALA A 19 17.18 -19.37 4.75
N ALA A 20 16.65 -19.07 5.94
CA ALA A 20 15.23 -18.76 6.08
C ALA A 20 14.89 -17.52 5.24
N PRO A 21 13.68 -17.45 4.64
CA PRO A 21 13.26 -16.28 3.88
C PRO A 21 13.43 -14.99 4.69
N GLN A 22 14.08 -13.99 4.12
CA GLN A 22 14.24 -12.69 4.78
C GLN A 22 12.95 -11.86 4.62
N ALA A 23 12.35 -11.41 5.72
CA ALA A 23 11.17 -10.53 5.67
C ALA A 23 11.57 -9.07 5.40
N PHE A 24 10.86 -8.36 4.53
CA PHE A 24 10.97 -6.89 4.44
C PHE A 24 10.12 -6.16 5.51
N LEU A 25 9.08 -6.83 6.00
CA LEU A 25 8.26 -6.41 7.14
C LEU A 25 8.13 -7.54 8.16
N THR A 26 8.07 -7.20 9.44
CA THR A 26 7.72 -8.15 10.50
C THR A 26 6.23 -8.03 10.81
N ILE A 27 5.43 -8.97 10.33
CA ILE A 27 3.97 -8.97 10.49
C ILE A 27 3.60 -9.98 11.58
N ALA A 28 3.02 -9.50 12.68
CA ALA A 28 2.67 -10.36 13.81
C ALA A 28 1.71 -11.48 13.38
N GLY A 29 2.07 -12.73 13.66
CA GLY A 29 1.26 -13.91 13.32
C GLY A 29 1.45 -14.45 11.89
N TRP A 30 2.28 -13.80 11.07
CA TRP A 30 2.53 -14.18 9.68
C TRP A 30 4.01 -14.46 9.44
N SER A 31 4.31 -15.49 8.64
CA SER A 31 5.68 -15.87 8.28
C SER A 31 5.96 -15.51 6.82
N PRO A 32 7.10 -14.87 6.50
CA PRO A 32 7.45 -14.56 5.12
C PRO A 32 7.72 -15.83 4.30
N GLU A 33 7.34 -15.78 3.02
CA GLU A 33 7.64 -16.80 2.03
C GLU A 33 8.46 -16.22 0.87
N GLY A 34 9.59 -16.87 0.58
CA GLY A 34 10.52 -16.43 -0.45
C GLY A 34 11.18 -15.08 -0.13
N GLU A 35 12.04 -14.62 -1.02
CA GLU A 35 12.68 -13.30 -0.87
C GLU A 35 11.76 -12.18 -1.38
N PRO A 36 11.79 -10.99 -0.77
CA PRO A 36 11.03 -9.84 -1.23
C PRO A 36 11.56 -9.39 -2.60
N SER A 37 10.64 -8.97 -3.47
CA SER A 37 10.95 -8.38 -4.77
C SER A 37 10.61 -6.90 -4.76
N THR A 38 11.59 -6.04 -5.04
CA THR A 38 11.40 -4.58 -5.09
C THR A 38 11.49 -4.10 -6.53
N TYR A 39 10.52 -3.29 -6.94
CA TYR A 39 10.44 -2.67 -8.26
C TYR A 39 10.45 -1.15 -8.12
N ASP A 40 11.21 -0.48 -8.98
CA ASP A 40 11.19 0.97 -9.14
C ASP A 40 10.27 1.38 -10.30
N ALA A 41 10.26 2.67 -10.64
CA ALA A 41 9.41 3.19 -11.71
C ALA A 41 9.64 2.51 -13.07
N ALA A 42 10.84 2.02 -13.36
CA ALA A 42 11.14 1.33 -14.60
C ALA A 42 10.57 -0.10 -14.61
N GLY A 43 10.61 -0.78 -13.45
CA GLY A 43 10.10 -2.14 -13.28
C GLY A 43 8.60 -2.24 -13.00
N LEU A 44 7.92 -1.15 -12.63
CA LEU A 44 6.51 -1.19 -12.20
C LEU A 44 5.56 -1.75 -13.28
N TRP A 45 5.85 -1.47 -14.55
CA TRP A 45 5.10 -1.98 -15.69
C TRP A 45 5.10 -3.51 -15.79
N GLU A 46 6.17 -4.16 -15.31
CA GLU A 46 6.26 -5.62 -15.26
C GLU A 46 5.32 -6.20 -14.19
N LEU A 47 5.09 -5.45 -13.11
CA LEU A 47 4.26 -5.88 -11.99
C LEU A 47 2.76 -5.66 -12.24
N ILE A 48 2.36 -4.43 -12.61
CA ILE A 48 0.94 -4.02 -12.67
C ILE A 48 0.48 -3.55 -14.06
N ASN A 49 1.35 -3.62 -15.07
CA ASN A 49 1.05 -3.30 -16.46
C ASN A 49 0.25 -1.99 -16.62
N GLY A 50 -0.86 -1.97 -17.37
CA GLY A 50 -1.69 -0.79 -17.67
C GLY A 50 -2.15 0.05 -16.47
N ALA A 51 -2.05 -0.48 -15.23
CA ALA A 51 -2.30 0.30 -14.03
C ALA A 51 -1.10 1.16 -13.60
N ALA A 52 0.11 0.94 -14.10
CA ALA A 52 1.31 1.67 -13.70
C ALA A 52 1.22 3.17 -13.99
N ASP A 53 0.54 3.59 -15.06
CA ASP A 53 0.38 5.00 -15.42
C ASP A 53 -0.18 5.84 -14.26
N VAL A 54 -1.20 5.35 -13.55
CA VAL A 54 -1.79 6.11 -12.44
C VAL A 54 -0.83 6.19 -11.25
N PHE A 55 -0.10 5.13 -10.95
CA PHE A 55 0.90 5.16 -9.88
C PHE A 55 2.04 6.13 -10.20
N LEU A 56 2.53 6.10 -11.45
CA LEU A 56 3.60 6.99 -11.92
C LEU A 56 3.14 8.46 -11.95
N SER A 57 1.94 8.75 -12.43
CA SER A 57 1.38 10.11 -12.41
C SER A 57 1.16 10.62 -10.99
N TYR A 58 0.90 9.72 -10.02
CA TYR A 58 0.87 10.04 -8.60
C TYR A 58 2.25 10.07 -7.93
N GLY A 59 3.36 9.82 -8.62
CA GLY A 59 4.71 10.03 -8.06
C GLY A 59 5.23 8.84 -7.27
N PHE A 60 4.82 7.64 -7.68
CA PHE A 60 5.38 6.37 -7.24
C PHE A 60 6.92 6.37 -7.18
N GLU A 61 7.48 5.85 -6.08
CA GLU A 61 8.91 5.65 -5.93
C GLU A 61 9.30 4.18 -6.08
N THR A 62 8.74 3.32 -5.22
CA THR A 62 9.05 1.88 -5.21
C THR A 62 7.86 1.05 -4.73
N VAL A 63 7.83 -0.23 -5.09
CA VAL A 63 6.96 -1.24 -4.48
C VAL A 63 7.80 -2.43 -4.06
N THR A 64 7.59 -2.92 -2.84
CA THR A 64 8.15 -4.18 -2.38
C THR A 64 7.04 -5.19 -2.19
N VAL A 65 7.20 -6.37 -2.82
CA VAL A 65 6.22 -7.46 -2.81
C VAL A 65 6.83 -8.69 -2.16
N GLN A 66 6.11 -9.28 -1.21
CA GLN A 66 6.47 -10.57 -0.62
C GLN A 66 5.21 -11.32 -0.22
N LYS A 67 5.27 -12.65 -0.27
CA LYS A 67 4.21 -13.51 0.26
C LYS A 67 4.40 -13.73 1.75
N PHE A 68 3.29 -13.85 2.47
CA PHE A 68 3.29 -14.18 3.88
C PHE A 68 2.22 -15.23 4.14
N SER A 69 2.49 -16.14 5.07
CA SER A 69 1.60 -17.25 5.41
C SER A 69 1.26 -17.31 6.88
N ALA A 70 0.00 -17.61 7.16
CA ALA A 70 -0.54 -17.87 8.48
C ALA A 70 -1.56 -19.01 8.40
N GLY A 71 -1.23 -20.16 9.01
CA GLY A 71 -2.09 -21.34 8.95
C GLY A 71 -2.26 -21.87 7.52
N ASN A 72 -3.47 -21.79 6.98
CA ASN A 72 -3.84 -22.23 5.63
C ASN A 72 -4.04 -21.07 4.64
N VAL A 73 -3.68 -19.85 5.03
CA VAL A 73 -3.79 -18.65 4.20
C VAL A 73 -2.40 -18.17 3.84
N THR A 74 -2.18 -17.91 2.56
CA THR A 74 -1.02 -17.21 2.03
C THR A 74 -1.51 -15.94 1.35
N ALA A 75 -0.95 -14.79 1.72
CA ALA A 75 -1.28 -13.50 1.14
C ALA A 75 -0.05 -12.91 0.42
N SER A 76 -0.24 -12.38 -0.78
CA SER A 76 0.74 -11.54 -1.45
C SER A 76 0.56 -10.10 -0.94
N ILE A 77 1.62 -9.52 -0.36
CA ILE A 77 1.59 -8.18 0.21
C ILE A 77 2.49 -7.28 -0.62
N ALA A 78 1.91 -6.27 -1.25
CA ALA A 78 2.59 -5.24 -2.02
C ALA A 78 2.53 -3.91 -1.27
N VAL A 79 3.68 -3.39 -0.86
CA VAL A 79 3.81 -2.10 -0.16
C VAL A 79 4.41 -1.08 -1.13
N TYR A 80 3.59 -0.14 -1.55
CA TYR A 80 3.94 0.95 -2.45
C TYR A 80 4.38 2.16 -1.61
N ASP A 81 5.62 2.61 -1.77
CA ASP A 81 6.09 3.92 -1.30
C ASP A 81 5.78 4.96 -2.38
N MET A 82 4.84 5.86 -2.08
CA MET A 82 4.37 6.89 -3.00
C MET A 82 5.11 8.24 -2.79
N GLY A 83 6.20 8.23 -2.02
CA GLY A 83 7.08 9.38 -1.76
C GLY A 83 6.52 10.43 -0.80
N ARG A 84 5.20 10.66 -0.79
CA ARG A 84 4.52 11.55 0.19
C ARG A 84 3.10 11.07 0.54
N PRO A 85 2.53 11.49 1.68
CA PRO A 85 1.20 11.08 2.12
C PRO A 85 0.06 11.38 1.15
N LEU A 86 0.05 12.55 0.50
CA LEU A 86 -0.99 12.89 -0.49
C LEU A 86 -1.02 11.92 -1.67
N ASN A 87 0.15 11.50 -2.15
CA ASN A 87 0.25 10.60 -3.29
C ASN A 87 -0.32 9.21 -2.95
N ALA A 88 0.02 8.68 -1.77
CA ALA A 88 -0.56 7.44 -1.27
C ALA A 88 -2.07 7.54 -1.06
N PHE A 89 -2.55 8.66 -0.51
CA PHE A 89 -3.97 8.91 -0.34
C PHE A 89 -4.72 8.89 -1.68
N GLY A 90 -4.17 9.54 -2.72
CA GLY A 90 -4.78 9.58 -4.05
C GLY A 90 -4.92 8.20 -4.69
N ILE A 91 -3.86 7.38 -4.61
CA ILE A 91 -3.90 5.99 -5.08
C ILE A 91 -4.88 5.15 -4.28
N TYR A 92 -4.84 5.26 -2.95
CA TYR A 92 -5.77 4.53 -2.09
C TYR A 92 -7.23 4.86 -2.42
N ARG A 93 -7.58 6.14 -2.58
CA ARG A 93 -8.94 6.56 -2.96
C ARG A 93 -9.34 6.11 -4.36
N THR A 94 -8.38 5.96 -5.28
CA THR A 94 -8.64 5.45 -6.63
C THR A 94 -8.92 3.95 -6.64
N GLU A 95 -8.21 3.17 -5.81
CA GLU A 95 -8.37 1.71 -5.76
C GLU A 95 -9.45 1.24 -4.77
N ALA A 96 -9.73 1.99 -3.71
CA ALA A 96 -10.67 1.58 -2.66
C ALA A 96 -12.13 1.56 -3.16
N PRO A 97 -12.88 0.47 -2.94
CA PRO A 97 -14.30 0.40 -3.26
C PRO A 97 -15.10 1.46 -2.50
N ALA A 98 -15.95 2.21 -3.21
CA ALA A 98 -16.75 3.28 -2.62
C ALA A 98 -17.90 2.78 -1.74
N ASP A 99 -18.29 1.52 -1.89
CA ASP A 99 -19.40 0.87 -1.17
C ASP A 99 -18.95 0.06 0.06
N GLU A 100 -17.65 -0.06 0.30
CA GLU A 100 -17.10 -0.75 1.45
C GLU A 100 -16.82 0.19 2.64
N SER A 101 -17.03 -0.33 3.85
CA SER A 101 -16.83 0.45 5.07
C SER A 101 -15.36 0.50 5.45
N ALA A 102 -14.82 1.71 5.51
CA ALA A 102 -13.47 1.98 5.95
C ALA A 102 -13.28 1.68 7.46
N LEU A 103 -12.18 0.99 7.76
CA LEU A 103 -11.66 0.73 9.10
C LEU A 103 -10.67 1.83 9.51
N PRO A 104 -10.69 2.28 10.77
CA PRO A 104 -9.73 3.27 11.28
C PRO A 104 -8.39 2.62 11.65
N VAL A 105 -7.76 1.93 10.70
CA VAL A 105 -6.45 1.26 10.84
C VAL A 105 -5.45 1.93 9.92
N GLY A 106 -4.26 2.27 10.44
CA GLY A 106 -3.39 3.24 9.76
C GLY A 106 -4.12 4.58 9.63
N THR A 107 -4.07 5.20 8.45
CA THR A 107 -4.98 6.29 8.09
C THR A 107 -6.36 5.76 7.75
N GLU A 108 -6.41 4.71 6.93
CA GLU A 108 -7.66 4.04 6.54
C GLU A 108 -7.34 2.64 6.01
N ALA A 109 -8.21 1.67 6.25
CA ALA A 109 -8.12 0.35 5.63
C ALA A 109 -9.48 -0.14 5.17
N VAL A 110 -9.48 -0.98 4.14
CA VAL A 110 -10.68 -1.68 3.66
C VAL A 110 -10.33 -3.17 3.58
N VAL A 111 -11.26 -4.01 4.04
CA VAL A 111 -11.17 -5.47 3.96
C VAL A 111 -12.31 -5.90 3.06
N SER A 112 -11.96 -6.53 1.95
CA SER A 112 -12.87 -6.99 0.89
C SER A 112 -12.77 -8.53 0.78
N PRO A 113 -13.39 -9.28 1.70
CA PRO A 113 -13.32 -10.73 1.68
C PRO A 113 -13.90 -11.31 0.38
N PRO A 114 -13.41 -12.46 -0.09
CA PRO A 114 -12.34 -13.26 0.53
C PRO A 114 -10.93 -12.93 0.01
N TYR A 115 -10.76 -11.89 -0.83
CA TYR A 115 -9.59 -11.81 -1.70
C TYR A 115 -8.65 -10.64 -1.43
N GLN A 116 -9.12 -9.54 -0.84
CA GLN A 116 -8.31 -8.32 -0.83
C GLN A 116 -8.41 -7.55 0.49
N CYS A 117 -7.33 -6.89 0.84
CA CYS A 117 -7.35 -5.77 1.78
C CYS A 117 -6.50 -4.62 1.24
N LEU A 118 -6.96 -3.39 1.48
CA LEU A 118 -6.23 -2.18 1.15
C LEU A 118 -5.94 -1.42 2.44
N LEU A 119 -4.74 -0.86 2.56
CA LEU A 119 -4.34 -0.04 3.71
C LEU A 119 -3.62 1.22 3.22
N LEU A 120 -4.00 2.36 3.78
CA LEU A 120 -3.31 3.62 3.68
C LEU A 120 -2.64 3.94 5.03
N LYS A 121 -1.35 4.23 5.01
CA LYS A 121 -0.64 4.80 6.17
C LYS A 121 0.50 5.68 5.70
N ASP A 122 0.51 6.94 6.14
CA ASP A 122 1.53 7.92 5.75
C ASP A 122 1.71 7.95 4.22
N ARG A 123 2.95 7.82 3.72
CA ARG A 123 3.26 7.73 2.28
C ARG A 123 3.10 6.33 1.68
N TYR A 124 2.58 5.37 2.44
CA TYR A 124 2.43 3.99 2.00
C TYR A 124 1.00 3.66 1.63
N TYR A 125 0.84 3.14 0.41
CA TYR A 125 -0.34 2.40 0.00
C TYR A 125 0.01 0.91 0.00
N VAL A 126 -0.81 0.09 0.65
CA VAL A 126 -0.60 -1.36 0.72
C VAL A 126 -1.78 -2.07 0.09
N LYS A 127 -1.45 -3.02 -0.80
CA LYS A 127 -2.39 -3.94 -1.39
C LYS A 127 -2.05 -5.36 -0.93
N VAL A 128 -3.03 -6.01 -0.32
CA VAL A 128 -2.96 -7.41 0.11
C VAL A 128 -3.90 -8.21 -0.76
N GLU A 129 -3.40 -9.29 -1.35
CA GLU A 129 -4.22 -10.20 -2.15
C GLU A 129 -4.06 -11.63 -1.64
N ALA A 130 -5.18 -12.35 -1.52
CA ALA A 130 -5.17 -13.77 -1.22
C ALA A 130 -4.45 -14.53 -2.36
N TYR A 131 -3.41 -15.28 -2.00
CA TYR A 131 -2.65 -16.13 -2.92
C TYR A 131 -3.08 -17.59 -2.80
N GLU A 132 -3.21 -18.09 -1.57
CA GLU A 132 -3.78 -19.40 -1.25
C GLU A 132 -4.71 -19.27 -0.04
N GLY A 133 -5.87 -19.93 -0.08
CA GLY A 133 -6.91 -19.76 0.94
C GLY A 133 -7.67 -18.44 0.82
N ASP A 134 -8.52 -18.17 1.80
CA ASP A 134 -9.40 -16.99 1.84
C ASP A 134 -8.97 -16.06 2.98
N ILE A 135 -8.93 -14.75 2.71
CA ILE A 135 -8.83 -13.71 3.73
C ILE A 135 -10.25 -13.35 4.14
N ASP A 136 -10.75 -14.00 5.19
CA ASP A 136 -12.03 -13.63 5.80
C ASP A 136 -11.93 -12.27 6.53
N GLN A 137 -13.08 -11.74 6.98
CA GLN A 137 -13.14 -10.43 7.62
C GLN A 137 -12.19 -10.32 8.83
N ALA A 138 -12.19 -11.31 9.72
CA ALA A 138 -11.39 -11.27 10.95
C ALA A 138 -9.89 -11.39 10.65
N THR A 139 -9.53 -12.26 9.71
CA THR A 139 -8.16 -12.41 9.22
C THR A 139 -7.68 -11.11 8.57
N GLY A 140 -8.49 -10.53 7.68
CA GLY A 140 -8.19 -9.27 7.01
C GLY A 140 -7.98 -8.11 7.99
N GLU A 141 -8.90 -7.93 8.95
CA GLU A 141 -8.79 -6.91 10.00
C GLU A 141 -7.50 -7.05 10.83
N SER A 142 -7.20 -8.27 11.26
CA SER A 142 -5.97 -8.53 12.03
C SER A 142 -4.70 -8.34 11.20
N LEU A 143 -4.73 -8.70 9.92
CA LEU A 143 -3.62 -8.55 9.00
C LEU A 143 -3.32 -7.08 8.70
N VAL A 144 -4.32 -6.27 8.34
CA VAL A 144 -4.10 -4.84 8.08
C VAL A 144 -3.64 -4.09 9.34
N ALA A 145 -4.11 -4.49 10.52
CA ALA A 145 -3.61 -3.94 11.79
C ALA A 145 -2.13 -4.29 12.01
N ALA A 146 -1.75 -5.54 11.82
CA ALA A 146 -0.36 -5.97 11.96
C ALA A 146 0.58 -5.30 10.93
N ILE A 147 0.12 -5.10 9.69
CA ILE A 147 0.87 -4.36 8.67
C ILE A 147 0.99 -2.88 9.07
N ALA A 148 -0.09 -2.26 9.52
CA ALA A 148 -0.08 -0.87 9.96
C ALA A 148 0.89 -0.66 11.12
N ASP A 149 0.99 -1.58 12.07
CA ASP A 149 1.96 -1.51 13.17
C ASP A 149 3.41 -1.68 12.70
N ALA A 150 3.64 -2.48 11.66
CA ALA A 150 4.97 -2.72 11.08
C ALA A 150 5.48 -1.55 10.23
N LEU A 151 4.58 -0.74 9.66
CA LEU A 151 4.92 0.41 8.83
C LEU A 151 5.29 1.65 9.67
N PRO A 152 6.28 2.45 9.24
CA PRO A 152 6.57 3.72 9.89
C PRO A 152 5.53 4.80 9.49
N GLY A 153 5.69 6.00 10.05
CA GLY A 153 4.92 7.18 9.65
C GLY A 153 3.60 7.38 10.40
N SER A 154 2.88 8.43 10.00
CA SER A 154 1.63 8.87 10.63
C SER A 154 0.42 8.02 10.22
N SER A 155 -0.54 7.89 11.13
CA SER A 155 -1.87 7.32 10.89
C SER A 155 -2.95 8.40 10.66
N GLY A 156 -2.55 9.66 10.52
CA GLY A 156 -3.48 10.76 10.25
C GLY A 156 -3.78 10.93 8.76
N LEU A 157 -4.82 11.71 8.45
CA LEU A 157 -4.98 12.26 7.10
C LEU A 157 -3.80 13.19 6.77
N PRO A 158 -3.43 13.32 5.48
CA PRO A 158 -2.46 14.32 5.05
C PRO A 158 -2.83 15.72 5.56
N PRO A 159 -1.89 16.49 6.13
CA PRO A 159 -2.18 17.78 6.76
C PRO A 159 -2.75 18.82 5.78
N GLU A 160 -2.50 18.65 4.49
CA GLU A 160 -3.02 19.50 3.42
C GLU A 160 -4.55 19.47 3.34
N PHE A 161 -5.22 18.44 3.83
CA PHE A 161 -6.68 18.42 3.92
C PHE A 161 -7.24 19.42 4.94
N ALA A 162 -6.44 19.93 5.87
CA ALA A 162 -6.89 20.92 6.85
C ALA A 162 -7.26 22.27 6.23
N VAL A 163 -6.89 22.53 4.98
CA VAL A 163 -7.28 23.75 4.25
C VAL A 163 -8.74 23.70 3.76
N LEU A 164 -9.33 22.51 3.70
CA LEU A 164 -10.73 22.34 3.32
C LEU A 164 -11.63 22.70 4.51
N PRO A 165 -12.71 23.47 4.31
CA PRO A 165 -13.69 23.72 5.36
C PRO A 165 -14.26 22.40 5.90
N ALA A 166 -14.29 22.24 7.22
CA ALA A 166 -14.89 21.05 7.84
C ALA A 166 -16.42 21.15 7.92
N ASP A 167 -16.95 22.37 8.02
CA ASP A 167 -18.39 22.58 8.05
C ASP A 167 -19.01 22.12 6.73
N ARG A 168 -20.13 21.37 6.81
CA ARG A 168 -20.91 20.87 5.67
C ARG A 168 -20.22 19.88 4.73
N MET A 169 -18.99 19.45 5.03
CA MET A 169 -18.31 18.44 4.24
C MET A 169 -19.02 17.09 4.35
N VAL A 170 -19.27 16.44 3.21
CA VAL A 170 -19.80 15.08 3.17
C VAL A 170 -18.73 14.12 3.69
N ALA A 171 -19.06 13.31 4.69
CA ALA A 171 -18.12 12.37 5.29
C ALA A 171 -17.58 11.39 4.23
N GLY A 172 -16.26 11.18 4.23
CA GLY A 172 -15.58 10.30 3.26
C GLY A 172 -15.40 10.90 1.86
N SER A 173 -15.88 12.11 1.60
CA SER A 173 -15.79 12.72 0.26
C SER A 173 -14.44 13.41 -0.04
N ALA A 174 -13.50 13.43 0.89
CA ALA A 174 -12.19 14.03 0.69
C ALA A 174 -11.37 13.23 -0.35
N GLN A 175 -10.81 13.96 -1.32
CA GLN A 175 -10.12 13.43 -2.49
C GLN A 175 -8.87 14.27 -2.79
N TYR A 176 -7.89 13.64 -3.43
CA TYR A 176 -6.70 14.31 -3.93
C TYR A 176 -6.50 13.94 -5.40
N THR A 177 -6.28 14.94 -6.25
CA THR A 177 -5.90 14.76 -7.64
C THR A 177 -4.57 15.45 -7.88
N ARG A 178 -3.56 14.66 -8.25
CA ARG A 178 -2.23 15.20 -8.52
C ARG A 178 -2.16 15.96 -9.83
N GLU A 179 -2.77 15.43 -10.88
CA GLU A 179 -2.70 16.00 -12.23
C GLU A 179 -4.10 16.20 -12.81
N ALA A 180 -4.33 17.39 -13.36
CA ALA A 180 -5.50 17.76 -14.13
C ALA A 180 -6.86 17.43 -13.49
N LEU A 181 -7.18 18.01 -12.33
CA LEU A 181 -8.52 17.92 -11.74
C LEU A 181 -9.59 18.35 -12.76
N TYR A 182 -10.62 17.51 -12.95
CA TYR A 182 -11.66 17.66 -13.99
C TYR A 182 -11.14 17.69 -15.44
N GLY A 183 -9.93 17.21 -15.70
CA GLY A 183 -9.28 17.26 -17.01
C GLY A 183 -8.71 18.64 -17.36
N LEU A 184 -8.61 19.56 -16.40
CA LEU A 184 -8.07 20.90 -16.59
C LEU A 184 -6.59 20.90 -16.19
N ALA A 185 -5.68 21.03 -17.17
CA ALA A 185 -4.23 20.90 -16.98
C ALA A 185 -3.62 21.91 -15.97
N GLU A 186 -4.33 22.99 -15.68
CA GLU A 186 -3.95 24.01 -14.71
C GLU A 186 -4.26 23.60 -13.26
N LEU A 187 -5.17 22.63 -13.05
CA LEU A 187 -5.63 22.21 -11.74
C LEU A 187 -4.83 20.99 -11.23
N ASN A 188 -3.53 21.19 -11.02
CA ASN A 188 -2.65 20.19 -10.44
C ASN A 188 -2.57 20.33 -8.91
N GLU A 189 -2.13 19.26 -8.24
CA GLU A 189 -1.93 19.19 -6.78
C GLU A 189 -3.16 19.73 -6.02
N SER A 190 -4.33 19.14 -6.30
CA SER A 190 -5.63 19.62 -5.79
C SER A 190 -6.20 18.70 -4.71
N VAL A 191 -6.47 19.25 -3.54
CA VAL A 191 -7.36 18.61 -2.55
C VAL A 191 -8.78 19.11 -2.76
N HIS A 192 -9.76 18.22 -2.67
CA HIS A 192 -11.15 18.57 -2.93
C HIS A 192 -12.12 17.64 -2.17
N ALA A 193 -13.33 18.11 -1.92
CA ALA A 193 -14.37 17.36 -1.22
C ALA A 193 -15.77 17.79 -1.66
N ALA A 194 -16.76 16.92 -1.42
CA ALA A 194 -18.17 17.24 -1.62
C ALA A 194 -18.76 17.88 -0.35
N TYR A 195 -19.71 18.77 -0.54
CA TYR A 195 -20.37 19.55 0.50
C TYR A 195 -21.87 19.62 0.26
N THR A 196 -22.64 19.80 1.32
CA THR A 196 -24.09 20.00 1.23
C THR A 196 -24.48 21.34 1.86
N ASP A 197 -25.23 22.19 1.16
CA ASP A 197 -25.72 23.45 1.71
C ASP A 197 -26.97 23.27 2.60
N ASP A 198 -27.47 24.37 3.18
CA ASP A 198 -28.66 24.36 4.05
C ASP A 198 -29.94 23.90 3.33
N THR A 199 -29.95 23.90 2.00
CA THR A 199 -31.07 23.45 1.17
C THR A 199 -31.00 21.97 0.82
N GLY A 200 -29.89 21.30 1.14
CA GLY A 200 -29.61 19.93 0.73
C GLY A 200 -28.96 19.82 -0.65
N SER A 201 -28.56 20.94 -1.26
CA SER A 201 -27.89 20.92 -2.57
C SER A 201 -26.42 20.57 -2.42
N GLU A 202 -25.94 19.65 -3.26
CA GLU A 202 -24.53 19.24 -3.29
C GLU A 202 -23.68 20.19 -4.14
N TYR A 203 -22.49 20.52 -3.64
CA TYR A 203 -21.47 21.25 -4.38
C TYR A 203 -20.08 20.69 -4.05
N GLN A 204 -19.10 21.01 -4.89
CA GLN A 204 -17.72 20.57 -4.70
C GLN A 204 -16.82 21.79 -4.47
N ALA A 205 -15.94 21.69 -3.46
CA ALA A 205 -14.90 22.68 -3.23
C ALA A 205 -13.53 22.04 -3.46
N PHE A 206 -12.59 22.80 -4.02
CA PHE A 206 -11.22 22.37 -4.22
C PHE A 206 -10.25 23.49 -3.84
N VAL A 207 -9.03 23.10 -3.46
CA VAL A 207 -7.91 23.99 -3.18
C VAL A 207 -6.70 23.50 -3.96
N LEU A 208 -6.09 24.41 -4.72
CA LEU A 208 -4.81 24.20 -5.39
C LEU A 208 -3.68 24.37 -4.38
N LEU A 209 -2.92 23.31 -4.14
CA LEU A 209 -1.75 23.33 -3.28
C LEU A 209 -0.58 23.88 -4.08
N GLN A 210 -0.39 25.20 -4.09
CA GLN A 210 0.74 25.81 -4.79
C GLN A 210 2.07 25.26 -4.27
N THR A 211 2.84 24.61 -5.14
CA THR A 211 4.29 24.45 -4.94
C THR A 211 4.95 25.72 -5.43
N GLY A 212 5.20 26.68 -4.55
CA GLY A 212 5.78 27.95 -4.94
C GLY A 212 7.23 27.79 -5.43
N GLU A 213 7.51 28.24 -6.65
CA GLU A 213 8.57 29.24 -6.82
C GLU A 213 7.89 30.60 -6.89
N ILE A 214 7.85 31.33 -5.77
CA ILE A 214 7.66 32.77 -5.83
C ILE A 214 9.02 33.33 -6.22
N THR A 215 9.29 33.46 -7.52
CA THR A 215 10.29 34.42 -8.00
C THR A 215 9.77 35.81 -7.65
N ALA A 216 10.33 36.37 -6.58
CA ALA A 216 10.24 37.79 -6.23
C ALA A 216 11.06 38.64 -7.20
#